data_AF-A0AAN7C2U6-F1
#
_entry.id   AF-A0AAN7C2U6-F1
#
_cell.length_a   1.000
_cell.length_b   1.000
_cell.length_c   1.000
_cell.angle_alpha   90.00
_cell.angle_beta   90.00
_cell.angle_gamma   90.00
#
_symmetry.space_group_name_H-M   'P 1'
#
loop_
_entity.id
_entity.type
_entity.pdbx_description
1 polymer ?
#
loop_
_entity_poly.entity_id
_entity_poly.type
_entity_poly.pdbx_seq_one_letter_code
_entity_poly.pdbx_strand_id
1 'polypeptide(L)'
;MTTPGTKAPDSTEVLIDSVARALNAAGIPCVLWGHLLWAVHGVPTTSPWVDLVIPDVSLEAAKGILTTSRFSKALVTCPDPTTCDAGSSPGRQHPHPAFHMHIEGMDSIALHLQSETLWFLPPFDPSLANPRGCQLPLYLALACGDTAVLPHQSRLGMGAFQLDQTMVLIPKAHVLVEALVGIAARDYGK
;
A
#
# COMPACT_ATOMS: atom_id res chain seq x y z
N MET A 1 -32.31 -19.63 -6.87
CA MET A 1 -31.17 -19.38 -5.94
C MET A 1 -29.89 -19.57 -6.73
N THR A 2 -29.41 -18.50 -7.33
CA THR A 2 -28.11 -18.46 -8.02
C THR A 2 -27.06 -18.07 -6.98
N THR A 3 -26.06 -18.91 -6.81
CA THR A 3 -24.85 -18.60 -6.03
C THR A 3 -24.19 -17.33 -6.60
N PRO A 4 -23.80 -16.35 -5.76
CA PRO A 4 -23.03 -15.22 -6.25
C PRO A 4 -21.69 -15.77 -6.75
N GLY A 5 -21.42 -15.60 -8.05
CA GLY A 5 -20.17 -16.03 -8.65
C GLY A 5 -19.01 -15.30 -7.99
N THR A 6 -18.15 -16.06 -7.30
CA THR A 6 -16.89 -15.55 -6.77
C THR A 6 -16.05 -15.09 -7.95
N LYS A 7 -15.99 -13.77 -8.17
CA LYS A 7 -15.13 -13.18 -9.19
C LYS A 7 -13.68 -13.47 -8.78
N ALA A 8 -12.84 -13.88 -9.73
CA ALA A 8 -11.43 -14.11 -9.47
C ALA A 8 -10.79 -12.80 -8.94
N PRO A 9 -9.90 -12.88 -7.93
CA PRO A 9 -9.28 -11.69 -7.37
C PRO A 9 -8.49 -10.94 -8.45
N ASP A 10 -8.50 -9.61 -8.36
CA ASP A 10 -7.74 -8.74 -9.25
C ASP A 10 -6.24 -9.12 -9.19
N SER A 11 -5.59 -9.23 -10.34
CA SER A 11 -4.15 -9.51 -10.44
C SER A 11 -3.30 -8.53 -9.62
N THR A 12 -3.81 -7.32 -9.43
CA THR A 12 -3.22 -6.26 -8.60
C THR A 12 -3.26 -6.63 -7.12
N GLU A 13 -4.41 -7.04 -6.59
CA GLU A 13 -4.54 -7.47 -5.19
C GLU A 13 -3.63 -8.65 -4.90
N VAL A 14 -3.55 -9.61 -5.84
CA VAL A 14 -2.67 -10.79 -5.72
C VAL A 14 -1.19 -10.39 -5.68
N LEU A 15 -0.77 -9.42 -6.50
CA LEU A 15 0.60 -8.92 -6.49
C LEU A 15 0.92 -8.22 -5.16
N ILE A 16 0.04 -7.32 -4.70
CA ILE A 16 0.22 -6.58 -3.45
C ILE A 16 0.30 -7.53 -2.26
N ASP A 17 -0.61 -8.50 -2.19
CA ASP A 17 -0.60 -9.51 -1.14
C ASP A 17 0.67 -10.36 -1.18
N SER A 18 1.15 -10.74 -2.38
CA SER A 18 2.41 -11.48 -2.54
C SER A 18 3.63 -10.68 -2.09
N VAL A 19 3.66 -9.37 -2.39
CA VAL A 19 4.71 -8.45 -1.91
C VAL A 19 4.63 -8.30 -0.39
N ALA A 20 3.45 -8.03 0.16
CA ALA A 20 3.25 -7.88 1.60
C ALA A 20 3.69 -9.15 2.36
N ARG A 21 3.34 -10.34 1.86
CA ARG A 21 3.82 -11.60 2.43
C ARG A 21 5.33 -11.76 2.38
N ALA A 22 5.97 -11.34 1.29
CA ALA A 22 7.42 -11.45 1.15
C ALA A 22 8.15 -10.52 2.14
N LEU A 23 7.66 -9.29 2.31
CA LEU A 23 8.16 -8.34 3.31
C LEU A 23 7.94 -8.88 4.73
N ASN A 24 6.73 -9.35 5.01
CA ASN A 24 6.36 -9.92 6.30
C ASN A 24 7.19 -11.15 6.67
N ALA A 25 7.51 -12.03 5.70
CA ALA A 25 8.38 -13.18 5.92
C ALA A 25 9.83 -12.79 6.28
N ALA A 26 10.26 -11.59 5.90
CA ALA A 26 11.53 -10.99 6.32
C ALA A 26 11.42 -10.17 7.62
N GLY A 27 10.27 -10.19 8.30
CA GLY A 27 10.02 -9.41 9.51
C GLY A 27 9.81 -7.92 9.25
N ILE A 28 9.53 -7.52 8.01
CA ILE A 28 9.31 -6.12 7.63
C ILE A 28 7.80 -5.87 7.59
N PRO A 29 7.23 -5.14 8.57
CA PRO A 29 5.84 -4.73 8.47
C PRO A 29 5.67 -3.73 7.32
N CYS A 30 4.54 -3.82 6.63
CA CYS A 30 4.20 -2.91 5.56
C CYS A 30 2.72 -2.52 5.63
N VAL A 31 2.43 -1.28 5.26
CA VAL A 31 1.08 -0.71 5.29
C VAL A 31 0.79 -0.11 3.92
N LEU A 32 -0.36 -0.44 3.33
CA LEU A 32 -0.81 0.13 2.07
C LEU A 32 -1.05 1.62 2.21
N TRP A 33 -0.68 2.37 1.18
CA TRP A 33 -0.74 3.81 1.13
C TRP A 33 -1.15 4.31 -0.26
N GLY A 34 -1.23 5.64 -0.40
CA GLY A 34 -1.37 6.32 -1.68
C GLY A 34 -2.75 6.13 -2.29
N HIS A 35 -2.79 6.18 -3.62
CA HIS A 35 -4.05 6.29 -4.36
C HIS A 35 -4.89 5.00 -4.25
N LEU A 36 -4.26 3.83 -4.24
CA LEU A 36 -4.98 2.57 -4.07
C LEU A 36 -5.68 2.47 -2.71
N LEU A 37 -5.10 3.05 -1.66
CA LEU A 37 -5.73 3.09 -0.35
C LEU A 37 -7.05 3.90 -0.38
N TRP A 38 -7.14 4.94 -1.22
CA TRP A 38 -8.39 5.70 -1.39
C TRP A 38 -9.48 4.82 -1.99
N ALA A 39 -9.12 4.01 -2.99
CA ALA A 39 -10.01 3.04 -3.61
C ALA A 39 -10.52 2.01 -2.59
N VAL A 40 -9.65 1.51 -1.72
CA VAL A 40 -10.01 0.59 -0.63
C VAL A 40 -11.01 1.24 0.32
N HIS A 41 -10.84 2.53 0.65
CA HIS A 41 -11.82 3.30 1.43
C HIS A 41 -13.08 3.72 0.63
N GLY A 42 -13.24 3.23 -0.61
CA GLY A 42 -14.42 3.44 -1.44
C GLY A 42 -14.44 4.75 -2.22
N VAL A 43 -13.31 5.45 -2.34
CA VAL A 43 -13.17 6.65 -3.16
C VAL A 43 -12.90 6.26 -4.62
N PRO A 44 -13.75 6.66 -5.58
CA PRO A 44 -13.36 7.51 -6.69
C PRO A 44 -12.04 7.39 -7.50
N THR A 45 -11.35 6.28 -7.74
CA THR A 45 -9.99 6.34 -8.34
C THR A 45 -9.82 5.76 -9.74
N THR A 46 -9.10 6.47 -10.63
CA THR A 46 -8.83 6.05 -12.02
C THR A 46 -7.46 5.42 -12.28
N SER A 47 -6.48 5.56 -11.37
CA SER A 47 -5.17 4.88 -11.49
C SER A 47 -4.73 4.24 -10.17
N PRO A 48 -4.51 2.92 -10.09
CA PRO A 48 -4.04 2.29 -8.87
C PRO A 48 -2.51 2.33 -8.79
N TRP A 49 -1.96 3.44 -8.31
CA TRP A 49 -0.57 3.42 -7.80
C TRP A 49 -0.52 2.59 -6.53
N VAL A 50 0.42 1.64 -6.48
CA VAL A 50 0.62 0.80 -5.31
C VAL A 50 1.71 1.43 -4.46
N ASP A 51 1.33 2.16 -3.42
CA ASP A 51 2.29 2.71 -2.47
C ASP A 51 2.25 1.87 -1.17
N LEU A 52 3.41 1.55 -0.60
CA LEU A 52 3.55 0.88 0.69
C LEU A 52 4.41 1.75 1.61
N VAL A 53 4.03 1.87 2.88
CA VAL A 53 4.85 2.47 3.93
C VAL A 53 5.54 1.37 4.73
N ILE A 54 6.83 1.54 4.97
CA ILE A 54 7.68 0.60 5.73
C ILE A 54 8.50 1.35 6.80
N PRO A 55 9.03 0.64 7.81
CA PRO A 55 10.00 1.24 8.73
C PRO A 55 11.25 1.68 7.97
N ASP A 56 11.77 2.86 8.31
CA ASP A 56 12.93 3.47 7.67
C ASP A 56 14.15 2.53 7.59
N VAL A 57 14.44 1.85 8.70
CA VAL A 57 15.57 0.93 8.84
C VAL A 57 15.49 -0.28 7.91
N SER A 58 14.31 -0.55 7.35
CA SER A 58 14.04 -1.72 6.50
C SER A 58 14.15 -1.43 5.01
N LEU A 59 14.45 -0.17 4.61
CA LEU A 59 14.45 0.24 3.20
C LEU A 59 15.32 -0.66 2.32
N GLU A 60 16.60 -0.86 2.67
CA GLU A 60 17.52 -1.64 1.84
C GLU A 60 17.12 -3.12 1.76
N ALA A 61 16.63 -3.69 2.86
CA ALA A 61 16.12 -5.06 2.88
C ALA A 61 14.86 -5.20 2.00
N ALA A 62 13.93 -4.25 2.08
CA ALA A 62 12.72 -4.23 1.26
C ALA A 62 13.05 -4.08 -0.24
N LYS A 63 14.01 -3.21 -0.60
CA LYS A 63 14.54 -3.08 -1.97
C LYS A 63 15.11 -4.41 -2.47
N GLY A 64 15.89 -5.09 -1.64
CA GLY A 64 16.43 -6.41 -1.93
C GLY A 64 15.33 -7.44 -2.24
N ILE A 65 14.23 -7.42 -1.48
CA ILE A 65 13.09 -8.32 -1.69
C ILE A 65 12.37 -8.04 -3.00
N LEU A 66 12.06 -6.77 -3.30
CA LEU A 66 11.35 -6.39 -4.52
C LEU A 66 12.16 -6.68 -5.80
N THR A 67 13.49 -6.65 -5.70
CA THR A 67 14.40 -6.93 -6.83
C THR A 67 14.74 -8.41 -7.01
N THR A 68 14.17 -9.31 -6.19
CA THR A 68 14.40 -10.76 -6.33
C THR A 68 13.77 -11.33 -7.60
N SER A 69 14.30 -12.48 -8.06
CA SER A 69 13.75 -13.26 -9.19
C SER A 69 12.30 -13.69 -9.00
N ARG A 70 11.79 -13.68 -7.75
CA ARG A 70 10.37 -13.95 -7.46
C ARG A 70 9.45 -12.94 -8.15
N PHE A 71 9.86 -11.68 -8.25
CA PHE A 71 9.05 -10.61 -8.80
C PHE A 71 9.50 -10.16 -10.20
N SER A 72 10.57 -10.72 -10.76
CA SER A 72 11.14 -10.27 -12.04
C SER A 72 10.25 -10.40 -13.27
N LYS A 73 9.12 -11.13 -13.16
CA LYS A 73 8.09 -11.20 -14.21
C LYS A 73 7.03 -10.10 -14.10
N ALA A 74 6.83 -9.55 -12.90
CA ALA A 74 5.78 -8.57 -12.63
C ALA A 74 6.36 -7.17 -12.40
N LEU A 75 7.61 -7.09 -11.90
CA LEU A 75 8.28 -5.86 -11.54
C LEU A 75 9.53 -5.64 -12.39
N VAL A 76 9.67 -4.42 -12.90
CA VAL A 76 10.82 -3.95 -13.66
C VAL A 76 11.46 -2.79 -12.90
N THR A 77 12.79 -2.78 -12.81
CA THR A 77 13.53 -1.68 -12.21
C THR A 77 13.27 -0.38 -12.96
N CYS A 78 13.12 0.72 -12.23
CA CYS A 78 13.00 2.04 -12.84
C CYS A 78 14.27 2.38 -13.65
N PRO A 79 14.15 2.68 -14.96
CA PRO A 79 15.29 3.00 -15.80
C PRO A 79 15.93 4.35 -15.45
N ASP A 80 15.13 5.31 -14.98
CA ASP A 80 15.61 6.62 -14.52
C ASP A 80 14.70 7.18 -13.40
N PRO A 81 15.15 7.11 -12.13
CA PRO A 81 14.38 7.61 -10.99
C PRO A 81 14.12 9.12 -11.02
N THR A 82 14.95 9.90 -11.73
CA THR A 82 14.89 11.38 -11.70
C THR A 82 13.85 11.94 -12.67
N THR A 83 13.63 11.25 -13.78
CA THR A 83 12.67 11.65 -14.82
C THR A 83 11.38 10.84 -14.80
N CYS A 84 11.32 9.78 -13.99
CA CYS A 84 10.14 8.94 -13.88
C CYS A 84 8.97 9.68 -13.21
N ASP A 85 7.78 9.61 -13.82
CA ASP A 85 6.54 10.18 -13.29
C ASP A 85 6.13 9.58 -11.93
N ALA A 86 6.49 8.31 -11.68
CA ALA A 86 6.30 7.68 -10.38
C ALA A 86 7.12 8.35 -9.27
N GLY A 87 8.28 8.91 -9.64
CA GLY A 87 9.20 9.64 -8.77
C GLY A 87 8.95 11.14 -8.72
N SER A 88 8.42 11.77 -9.78
CA SER A 88 8.49 13.24 -9.95
C SER A 88 7.18 13.92 -10.41
N SER A 89 6.03 13.21 -10.40
CA SER A 89 4.79 13.80 -10.91
C SER A 89 4.26 14.95 -10.04
N PRO A 90 4.02 16.16 -10.63
CA PRO A 90 3.54 17.34 -9.91
C PRO A 90 2.08 17.23 -9.38
N GLY A 91 1.43 16.08 -9.60
CA GLY A 91 0.10 15.75 -9.06
C GLY A 91 0.12 14.86 -7.81
N ARG A 92 1.29 14.38 -7.34
CA ARG A 92 1.38 13.64 -6.08
C ARG A 92 1.14 14.59 -4.91
N GLN A 93 0.09 14.33 -4.13
CA GLN A 93 -0.21 15.02 -2.87
C GLN A 93 0.46 14.34 -1.66
N HIS A 94 1.37 13.41 -1.90
CA HIS A 94 2.05 12.60 -0.89
C HIS A 94 3.56 12.59 -1.16
N PRO A 95 4.39 12.25 -0.15
CA PRO A 95 5.85 12.35 -0.23
C PRO A 95 6.44 11.61 -1.43
N HIS A 96 7.64 12.03 -1.85
CA HIS A 96 8.40 11.29 -2.84
C HIS A 96 8.74 9.89 -2.31
N PRO A 97 8.54 8.82 -3.10
CA PRO A 97 8.87 7.48 -2.64
C PRO A 97 10.39 7.33 -2.53
N ALA A 98 10.84 6.71 -1.44
CA ALA A 98 12.26 6.38 -1.24
C ALA A 98 12.76 5.33 -2.24
N PHE A 99 11.86 4.51 -2.79
CA PHE A 99 12.16 3.55 -3.85
C PHE A 99 10.88 3.21 -4.63
N HIS A 100 11.00 2.87 -5.92
CA HIS A 100 9.89 2.32 -6.69
C HIS A 100 10.37 1.38 -7.80
N MET A 101 9.46 0.52 -8.26
CA MET A 101 9.60 -0.34 -9.43
C MET A 101 8.34 -0.24 -10.28
N HIS A 102 8.47 -0.45 -11.59
CA HIS A 102 7.33 -0.48 -12.49
C HIS A 102 6.65 -1.83 -12.49
N ILE A 103 5.34 -1.83 -12.53
CA ILE A 103 4.55 -3.06 -12.68
C ILE A 103 4.18 -3.19 -14.16
N GLU A 104 4.39 -4.36 -14.76
CA GLU A 104 4.03 -4.56 -16.18
C GLU A 104 2.54 -4.30 -16.42
N GLY A 105 2.22 -3.32 -17.29
CA GLY A 105 0.84 -2.95 -17.61
C GLY A 105 0.12 -2.06 -16.56
N MET A 106 0.81 -1.62 -15.51
CA MET A 106 0.34 -0.63 -14.54
C MET A 106 1.43 0.43 -14.29
N ASP A 107 1.20 1.36 -13.36
CA ASP A 107 2.13 2.48 -13.15
C ASP A 107 3.39 2.07 -12.34
N SER A 108 3.23 1.77 -11.05
CA SER A 108 4.37 1.40 -10.19
C SER A 108 3.95 0.80 -8.84
N ILE A 109 4.89 0.08 -8.22
CA ILE A 109 4.94 -0.16 -6.78
C ILE A 109 6.01 0.70 -6.15
N ALA A 110 5.67 1.40 -5.07
CA ALA A 110 6.54 2.36 -4.42
C ALA A 110 6.63 2.09 -2.90
N LEU A 111 7.81 2.35 -2.35
CA LEU A 111 8.11 2.27 -0.93
C LEU A 111 8.31 3.69 -0.38
N HIS A 112 7.59 3.97 0.70
CA HIS A 112 7.65 5.22 1.46
C HIS A 112 8.19 4.94 2.85
N LEU A 113 8.95 5.89 3.40
CA LEU A 113 9.45 5.80 4.76
C LEU A 113 8.35 6.22 5.75
N GLN A 114 8.25 5.50 6.86
CA GLN A 114 7.28 5.84 7.90
C GLN A 114 7.52 7.26 8.43
N SER A 115 8.77 7.64 8.66
CA SER A 115 9.12 8.97 9.18
C SER A 115 8.74 10.13 8.26
N GLU A 116 8.49 9.86 6.97
CA GLU A 116 8.12 10.88 5.99
C GLU A 116 6.61 10.89 5.70
N THR A 117 5.93 9.76 5.90
CA THR A 117 4.52 9.61 5.48
C THR A 117 3.55 9.49 6.65
N LEU A 118 3.94 8.80 7.74
CA LEU A 118 3.09 8.51 8.89
C LEU A 118 3.81 8.85 10.21
N TRP A 119 4.54 9.96 10.24
CA TRP A 119 5.43 10.37 11.34
C TRP A 119 4.72 10.64 12.67
N PHE A 120 3.42 10.89 12.65
CA PHE A 120 2.61 11.13 13.84
C PHE A 120 2.13 9.83 14.49
N LEU A 121 2.31 8.68 13.83
CA LEU A 121 2.03 7.37 14.39
C LEU A 121 3.25 6.81 15.13
N PRO A 122 3.06 5.93 16.14
CA PRO A 122 4.16 5.19 16.74
C PRO A 122 4.96 4.41 15.68
N PRO A 123 6.28 4.23 15.87
CA PRO A 123 7.10 3.36 15.02
C PRO A 123 6.43 1.99 14.83
N PHE A 124 6.49 1.46 13.61
CA PHE A 124 5.89 0.15 13.32
C PHE A 124 6.58 -0.95 14.12
N ASP A 125 5.79 -1.61 14.96
CA ASP A 125 6.24 -2.76 15.74
C ASP A 125 6.50 -3.96 14.80
N PRO A 126 7.62 -4.70 14.93
CA PRO A 126 7.90 -5.87 14.11
C PRO A 126 6.81 -6.95 14.14
N SER A 127 6.01 -7.05 15.21
CA SER A 127 4.85 -7.95 15.28
C SER A 127 3.77 -7.65 14.23
N LEU A 128 3.75 -6.44 13.66
CA LEU A 128 2.86 -6.08 12.54
C LEU A 128 3.22 -6.83 11.24
N ALA A 129 4.41 -7.42 11.15
CA ALA A 129 4.76 -8.33 10.07
C ALA A 129 3.96 -9.65 10.12
N ASN A 130 3.22 -9.92 11.20
CA ASN A 130 2.26 -11.01 11.29
C ASN A 130 0.88 -10.47 11.69
N PRO A 131 0.18 -9.76 10.80
CA PRO A 131 -1.00 -8.96 11.14
C PRO A 131 -2.21 -9.77 11.60
N ARG A 132 -2.23 -11.09 11.33
CA ARG A 132 -3.28 -12.02 11.80
C ARG A 132 -2.94 -12.71 13.11
N GLY A 133 -1.68 -12.67 13.53
CA GLY A 133 -1.21 -13.27 14.78
C GLY A 133 -1.13 -12.31 15.95
N CYS A 134 -1.44 -11.02 15.74
CA CYS A 134 -1.35 -9.98 16.76
C CYS A 134 -2.63 -9.14 16.83
N GLN A 135 -2.83 -8.48 17.96
CA GLN A 135 -3.87 -7.46 18.08
C GLN A 135 -3.41 -6.21 17.32
N LEU A 136 -4.16 -5.81 16.29
CA LEU A 136 -3.82 -4.64 15.51
C LEU A 136 -4.04 -3.36 16.33
N PRO A 137 -3.13 -2.36 16.22
CA PRO A 137 -3.35 -1.04 16.77
C PRO A 137 -4.64 -0.42 16.22
N LEU A 138 -5.30 0.43 17.01
CA LEU A 138 -6.60 1.01 16.66
C LEU A 138 -6.58 1.84 15.36
N TYR A 139 -5.41 2.31 14.93
CA TYR A 139 -5.21 3.11 13.72
C TYR A 139 -5.01 2.26 12.44
N LEU A 140 -4.84 0.94 12.55
CA LEU A 140 -4.70 0.02 11.42
C LEU A 140 -5.88 -0.95 11.32
N ALA A 141 -6.07 -1.52 10.13
CA ALA A 141 -7.00 -2.58 9.82
C ALA A 141 -6.41 -3.50 8.74
N LEU A 142 -7.01 -4.68 8.53
CA LEU A 142 -6.72 -5.50 7.35
C LEU A 142 -7.46 -4.95 6.13
N ALA A 143 -6.84 -5.05 4.94
CA ALA A 143 -7.47 -4.68 3.68
C ALA A 143 -8.66 -5.59 3.30
N CYS A 144 -8.83 -6.74 3.96
CA CYS A 144 -9.96 -7.64 3.78
C CYS A 144 -10.80 -7.76 5.05
N GLY A 145 -12.11 -7.98 4.89
CA GLY A 145 -12.99 -8.57 5.92
C GLY A 145 -13.23 -7.76 7.20
N ASP A 146 -12.53 -6.64 7.41
CA ASP A 146 -12.73 -5.78 8.57
C ASP A 146 -13.85 -4.76 8.31
N THR A 147 -14.63 -4.44 9.35
CA THR A 147 -15.71 -3.44 9.29
C THR A 147 -15.19 -2.01 9.09
N ALA A 148 -13.89 -1.81 9.23
CA ALA A 148 -13.20 -0.57 8.93
C ALA A 148 -13.15 -0.22 7.44
N VAL A 149 -13.51 -1.15 6.55
CA VAL A 149 -13.53 -0.97 5.10
C VAL A 149 -14.95 -1.19 4.58
N LEU A 150 -15.33 -0.43 3.56
CA LEU A 150 -16.58 -0.68 2.86
C LEU A 150 -16.53 -2.08 2.22
N PRO A 151 -17.66 -2.83 2.18
CA PRO A 151 -17.74 -4.07 1.44
C PRO A 151 -17.27 -3.85 0.00
N HIS A 152 -16.66 -4.86 -0.61
CA HIS A 152 -16.20 -4.79 -1.99
C HIS A 152 -17.31 -4.23 -2.91
N GLN A 153 -17.00 -3.18 -3.69
CA GLN A 153 -17.98 -2.57 -4.59
C GLN A 153 -17.54 -2.76 -6.04
N SER A 154 -18.48 -3.17 -6.90
CA SER A 154 -18.25 -3.29 -8.34
C SER A 154 -18.24 -1.93 -9.08
N ARG A 155 -18.20 -0.81 -8.35
CA ARG A 155 -18.20 0.57 -8.89
C ARG A 155 -16.87 1.26 -8.58
N LEU A 156 -16.71 2.53 -8.95
CA LEU A 156 -15.43 3.28 -9.00
C LEU A 156 -14.64 3.41 -7.67
N GLY A 157 -15.06 2.75 -6.58
CA GLY A 157 -14.28 2.52 -5.37
C GLY A 157 -14.22 1.01 -5.11
N MET A 158 -13.01 0.48 -4.86
CA MET A 158 -12.74 -0.96 -4.74
C MET A 158 -13.43 -1.58 -3.51
N GLY A 159 -13.39 -0.88 -2.38
CA GLY A 159 -13.76 -1.47 -1.09
C GLY A 159 -12.72 -2.50 -0.62
N ALA A 160 -13.11 -3.38 0.29
CA ALA A 160 -12.25 -4.45 0.78
C ALA A 160 -11.72 -5.33 -0.37
N PHE A 161 -10.48 -5.80 -0.21
CA PHE A 161 -9.87 -6.78 -1.12
C PHE A 161 -10.73 -8.04 -1.17
N GLN A 162 -10.83 -8.63 -2.36
CA GLN A 162 -11.53 -9.90 -2.59
C GLN A 162 -10.75 -11.11 -2.05
N LEU A 163 -9.49 -10.92 -1.67
CA LEU A 163 -8.66 -11.94 -1.03
C LEU A 163 -9.05 -12.14 0.44
N ASP A 164 -9.75 -13.25 0.73
CA ASP A 164 -10.18 -13.65 2.09
C ASP A 164 -9.04 -13.75 3.12
N GLN A 165 -7.81 -13.97 2.64
CA GLN A 165 -6.64 -14.22 3.48
C GLN A 165 -5.53 -13.17 3.37
N THR A 166 -5.84 -11.92 3.02
CA THR A 166 -4.77 -10.93 2.82
C THR A 166 -3.94 -10.65 4.08
N MET A 167 -2.66 -10.34 3.85
CA MET A 167 -1.70 -9.85 4.86
C MET A 167 -1.45 -8.34 4.74
N VAL A 168 -2.24 -7.66 3.91
CA VAL A 168 -2.10 -6.22 3.66
C VAL A 168 -2.79 -5.44 4.77
N LEU A 169 -1.99 -4.64 5.47
CA LEU A 169 -2.49 -3.66 6.43
C LEU A 169 -2.84 -2.36 5.75
N ILE A 170 -3.85 -1.66 6.26
CA ILE A 170 -4.24 -0.33 5.81
C ILE A 170 -4.39 0.60 7.02
N PRO A 171 -4.11 1.90 6.90
CA PRO A 171 -4.59 2.89 7.84
C PRO A 171 -6.11 2.98 7.75
N LYS A 172 -6.78 3.18 8.89
CA LYS A 172 -8.22 3.50 8.89
C LYS A 172 -8.46 4.87 8.23
N ALA A 173 -9.69 5.09 7.75
CA ALA A 173 -10.04 6.29 7.00
C ALA A 173 -9.68 7.61 7.71
N HIS A 174 -9.94 7.73 9.02
CA HIS A 174 -9.57 8.94 9.78
C HIS A 174 -8.06 9.17 9.83
N VAL A 175 -7.26 8.10 9.93
CA VAL A 175 -5.79 8.16 9.92
C VAL A 175 -5.27 8.58 8.55
N LEU A 176 -5.88 8.08 7.48
CA LEU A 176 -5.58 8.54 6.13
C LEU A 176 -5.85 10.04 5.99
N VAL A 177 -7.00 10.53 6.46
CA VAL A 177 -7.34 11.96 6.42
C VAL A 177 -6.34 12.79 7.23
N GLU A 178 -6.01 12.38 8.45
CA GLU A 178 -5.01 13.04 9.28
C GLU A 178 -3.64 13.11 8.60
N ALA A 179 -3.19 12.02 8.00
CA ALA A 179 -1.94 11.97 7.26
C ALA A 179 -1.96 12.90 6.05
N LEU A 180 -3.02 12.93 5.24
CA LEU A 180 -3.15 13.82 4.09
C LEU A 180 -3.15 15.30 4.52
N VAL A 181 -3.88 15.65 5.58
CA VAL A 181 -3.88 17.00 6.15
C VAL A 181 -2.50 17.38 6.69
N GLY A 182 -1.84 16.47 7.40
CA GLY A 182 -0.50 16.66 7.95
C GLY A 182 0.54 16.89 6.86
N ILE A 183 0.50 16.09 5.79
CA ILE A 183 1.38 16.24 4.62
C ILE A 183 1.10 17.59 3.95
N ALA A 184 -0.17 17.92 3.73
CA ALA A 184 -0.54 19.17 3.09
C ALA A 184 -0.07 20.40 3.90
N ALA A 185 -0.24 20.36 5.22
CA ALA A 185 0.21 21.43 6.11
C ALA A 185 1.75 21.56 6.14
N ARG A 186 2.48 20.43 6.16
CA ARG A 186 3.95 20.42 6.16
C ARG A 186 4.53 20.94 4.84
N ASP A 187 3.94 20.54 3.72
CA ASP A 187 4.54 20.71 2.39
C ASP A 187 4.00 21.97 1.67
N TYR A 188 2.77 22.39 1.94
CA TYR A 188 2.13 23.57 1.31
C TYR A 188 1.74 24.69 2.28
N GLY A 189 1.94 24.54 3.59
CA GLY A 189 1.56 25.53 4.60
C GLY A 189 2.41 26.80 4.66
N LYS A 190 2.93 27.27 3.53
CA LYS A 190 3.72 28.51 3.41
C LYS A 190 2.92 29.63 2.76
#